data_AF-A0A8X8C664-F1
#
_entry.id   AF-A0A8X8C664-F1
#
_cell.length_a   1.000
_cell.length_b   1.000
_cell.length_c   1.000
_cell.angle_alpha   90.00
_cell.angle_beta   90.00
_cell.angle_gamma   90.00
#
_symmetry.space_group_name_H-M   'P 1'
#
loop_
_entity.id
_entity.type
_entity.pdbx_description
1 polymer ?
#
loop_
_entity_poly.entity_id
_entity_poly.type
_entity_poly.pdbx_seq_one_letter_code
_entity_poly.pdbx_strand_id
1 'polypeptide(L)'
;MRVLWGVYVERSWILLPSPDILWLVLAASWFLGFCVFFVHFLLLGHPFSDSSAFWLLIEQVIERRNLHPKNLDTFSQPSVELQLDSAMHAMLNKEIAEKTRELRRTRGEDLQGLNMEELEKLEKLIEGSLCRVIETKGEKILKEADALKSKEQQLIEENQRLKQRLMNLSKGQGHLLEQGQSSDSMVTNISSTSANPRQDCDNVCSFLTLGLPFPD
;
A
#
# COMPACT_ATOMS: atom_id res chain seq x y z
N MET A 1 -34.75 16.98 31.27
CA MET A 1 -33.32 16.78 30.93
C MET A 1 -32.86 17.46 29.62
N ARG A 2 -33.75 17.80 28.67
CA ARG A 2 -33.36 18.47 27.39
C ARG A 2 -32.89 19.93 27.51
N VAL A 3 -33.30 20.65 28.55
CA VAL A 3 -32.96 22.08 28.74
C VAL A 3 -31.57 22.31 29.35
N LEU A 4 -30.99 21.33 30.06
CA LEU A 4 -29.65 21.46 30.64
C LEU A 4 -28.53 21.15 29.63
N TRP A 5 -28.81 20.33 28.62
CA TRP A 5 -27.84 19.99 27.57
C TRP A 5 -27.60 21.16 26.57
N GLY A 6 -28.64 21.95 26.29
CA GLY A 6 -28.51 23.13 25.43
C GLY A 6 -27.63 24.22 26.04
N VAL A 7 -27.80 24.50 27.34
CA VAL A 7 -27.04 25.56 28.03
C VAL A 7 -25.55 25.19 28.21
N TYR A 8 -25.22 23.91 28.37
CA TYR A 8 -23.82 23.47 28.52
C TYR A 8 -23.04 23.53 27.20
N VAL A 9 -23.70 23.20 26.08
CA VAL A 9 -23.10 23.30 24.75
C VAL A 9 -22.92 24.76 24.36
N GLU A 10 -23.90 25.63 24.59
CA GLU A 10 -23.89 27.01 24.10
C GLU A 10 -22.94 27.95 24.89
N ARG A 11 -22.70 27.68 26.18
CA ARG A 11 -21.72 28.45 26.98
C ARG A 11 -20.26 28.09 26.71
N SER A 12 -19.99 26.96 26.06
CA SER A 12 -18.61 26.50 25.78
C SER A 12 -18.00 27.13 24.52
N TRP A 13 -18.83 27.74 23.65
CA TRP A 13 -18.37 28.39 22.41
C TRP A 13 -17.88 29.83 22.60
N ILE A 14 -18.12 30.44 23.76
CA ILE A 14 -17.90 31.89 23.96
C ILE A 14 -16.55 32.17 24.66
N LEU A 15 -15.80 31.15 25.10
CA LEU A 15 -14.59 31.31 25.92
C LEU A 15 -13.36 30.50 25.47
N LEU A 16 -13.35 29.89 24.27
CA LEU A 16 -12.18 29.14 23.78
C LEU A 16 -11.37 29.95 22.74
N PRO A 17 -10.10 30.29 23.00
CA PRO A 17 -9.36 31.27 22.20
C PRO A 17 -8.59 30.70 21.00
N SER A 18 -8.68 29.40 20.68
CA SER A 18 -7.94 28.84 19.53
C SER A 18 -8.67 27.68 18.83
N PRO A 19 -8.64 27.63 17.48
CA PRO A 19 -9.27 26.58 16.68
C PRO A 19 -8.66 25.18 16.90
N ASP A 20 -7.46 25.10 17.49
CA ASP A 20 -6.73 23.84 17.73
C ASP A 20 -7.33 22.97 18.85
N ILE A 21 -8.15 23.53 19.73
CA ILE A 21 -8.76 22.81 20.88
C ILE A 21 -10.21 22.38 20.56
N LEU A 22 -10.78 22.91 19.49
CA LEU A 22 -12.18 22.70 19.09
C LEU A 22 -12.45 21.23 18.72
N TRP A 23 -11.48 20.59 18.06
CA TRP A 23 -11.52 19.15 17.77
C TRP A 23 -11.50 18.28 19.05
N LEU A 24 -10.77 18.69 20.08
CA LEU A 24 -10.72 17.97 21.36
C LEU A 24 -12.05 18.08 22.12
N VAL A 25 -12.69 19.25 22.10
CA VAL A 25 -14.00 19.46 22.75
C VAL A 25 -15.11 18.70 22.02
N LEU A 26 -15.08 18.69 20.68
CA LEU A 26 -16.01 17.89 19.87
C LEU A 26 -15.80 16.40 20.07
N ALA A 27 -14.55 15.93 20.10
CA ALA A 27 -14.22 14.53 20.37
C ALA A 27 -14.65 14.10 21.78
N ALA A 28 -14.41 14.93 22.80
CA ALA A 28 -14.85 14.65 24.17
C ALA A 28 -16.39 14.60 24.26
N SER A 29 -17.09 15.49 23.56
CA SER A 29 -18.56 15.50 23.53
C SER A 29 -19.13 14.26 22.83
N TRP A 30 -18.52 13.82 21.73
CA TRP A 30 -18.84 12.57 21.06
C TRP A 30 -18.59 11.36 21.97
N PHE A 31 -17.45 11.35 22.67
CA PHE A 31 -17.08 10.26 23.57
C PHE A 31 -18.02 10.17 24.78
N LEU A 32 -18.40 11.30 25.38
CA LEU A 32 -19.43 11.32 26.43
C LEU A 32 -20.78 10.83 25.91
N GLY A 33 -21.19 11.23 24.70
CA GLY A 33 -22.42 10.75 24.08
C GLY A 33 -22.42 9.23 23.86
N PHE A 34 -21.30 8.70 23.35
CA PHE A 34 -21.10 7.27 23.18
C PHE A 34 -21.11 6.51 24.51
N CYS A 35 -20.42 7.03 25.53
CA CYS A 35 -20.40 6.44 26.87
C CYS A 35 -21.80 6.41 27.51
N VAL A 36 -22.60 7.47 27.37
CA VAL A 36 -23.98 7.50 27.87
C VAL A 36 -24.84 6.48 27.13
N PHE A 37 -24.70 6.35 25.81
CA PHE A 37 -25.41 5.35 25.01
C PHE A 37 -25.00 3.91 25.39
N PHE A 38 -23.70 3.68 25.58
CA PHE A 38 -23.14 2.38 25.96
C PHE A 38 -23.55 1.97 27.38
N VAL A 39 -23.53 2.90 28.34
CA VAL A 39 -23.97 2.67 29.72
C VAL A 39 -25.48 2.42 29.76
N HIS A 40 -26.28 3.14 28.96
CA HIS A 40 -27.72 2.88 28.83
C HIS A 40 -28.00 1.50 28.22
N PHE A 41 -27.23 1.08 27.23
CA PHE A 41 -27.30 -0.25 26.61
C PHE A 41 -26.96 -1.37 27.61
N LEU A 42 -25.95 -1.18 28.45
CA LEU A 42 -25.56 -2.12 29.51
C LEU A 42 -26.55 -2.20 30.68
N LEU A 43 -27.21 -1.10 31.05
CA LEU A 43 -28.17 -1.05 32.16
C LEU A 43 -29.56 -1.56 31.79
N LEU A 44 -30.04 -1.29 30.57
CA LEU A 44 -31.38 -1.70 30.11
C LEU A 44 -31.37 -2.98 29.27
N GLY A 45 -30.19 -3.46 28.85
CA GLY A 45 -30.03 -4.75 28.16
C GLY A 45 -30.70 -4.84 26.78
N HIS A 46 -31.26 -3.75 26.25
CA HIS A 46 -31.93 -3.74 24.96
C HIS A 46 -31.57 -2.48 24.16
N PRO A 47 -31.26 -2.61 22.85
CA PRO A 47 -31.00 -1.45 21.99
C PRO A 47 -32.24 -0.55 21.96
N PHE A 48 -32.03 0.76 21.85
CA PHE A 48 -33.06 1.78 21.67
C PHE A 48 -33.81 1.57 20.34
N SER A 49 -34.64 0.53 20.27
CA SER A 49 -35.55 0.20 19.17
C SER A 49 -36.96 -0.09 19.66
N ASP A 50 -37.20 -0.06 20.98
CA ASP A 50 -38.54 -0.31 21.55
C ASP A 50 -39.47 0.91 21.54
N SER A 51 -39.10 2.00 20.84
CA SER A 51 -40.07 3.04 20.56
C SER A 51 -41.01 2.54 19.47
N SER A 52 -42.03 1.80 19.87
CA SER A 52 -43.08 1.29 18.99
C SER A 52 -43.68 2.40 18.12
N ALA A 53 -43.76 3.63 18.64
CA ALA A 53 -44.18 4.80 17.89
C ALA A 53 -43.19 5.21 16.78
N PHE A 54 -41.88 5.10 17.02
CA PHE A 54 -40.85 5.39 15.99
C PHE A 54 -40.83 4.29 14.93
N TRP A 55 -40.93 3.02 15.32
CA TRP A 55 -40.95 1.91 14.38
C TRP A 55 -42.24 1.89 13.54
N LEU A 56 -43.40 2.18 14.14
CA LEU A 56 -44.66 2.36 13.42
C LEU A 56 -44.65 3.59 12.52
N LEU A 57 -43.99 4.69 12.91
CA LEU A 57 -43.83 5.86 12.05
C LEU A 57 -42.95 5.55 10.84
N ILE A 58 -41.87 4.79 11.03
CA ILE A 58 -40.99 4.35 9.94
C ILE A 58 -41.73 3.40 9.01
N GLU A 59 -42.48 2.43 9.52
CA GLU A 59 -43.32 1.58 8.67
C GLU A 59 -44.40 2.38 7.94
N GLN A 60 -45.09 3.32 8.59
CA GLN A 60 -46.05 4.20 7.91
C GLN A 60 -45.40 5.07 6.84
N VAL A 61 -44.18 5.55 7.06
CA VAL A 61 -43.44 6.37 6.07
C VAL A 61 -43.00 5.51 4.89
N ILE A 62 -42.54 4.28 5.13
CA ILE A 62 -42.18 3.31 4.09
C ILE A 62 -43.41 2.90 3.29
N GLU A 63 -44.51 2.58 3.97
CA GLU A 63 -45.79 2.18 3.36
C GLU A 63 -46.42 3.32 2.54
N ARG A 64 -46.42 4.56 3.05
CA ARG A 64 -46.86 5.74 2.27
C ARG A 64 -46.00 5.99 1.03
N ARG A 65 -44.69 5.71 1.10
CA ARG A 65 -43.78 5.86 -0.04
C ARG A 65 -44.00 4.76 -1.08
N ASN A 66 -44.31 3.54 -0.65
CA ASN A 66 -44.66 2.42 -1.52
C ASN A 66 -46.06 2.57 -2.15
N LEU A 67 -46.99 3.23 -1.46
CA LEU A 67 -48.35 3.54 -1.94
C LEU A 67 -48.44 4.84 -2.76
N HIS A 68 -47.34 5.58 -2.93
CA HIS A 68 -47.31 6.77 -3.78
C HIS A 68 -46.55 6.54 -5.10
N PRO A 69 -47.08 5.73 -6.05
CA PRO A 69 -46.75 5.91 -7.45
C PRO A 69 -47.73 6.94 -8.03
N LYS A 70 -47.21 8.13 -8.40
CA LYS A 70 -47.88 9.18 -9.19
C LYS A 70 -48.85 10.10 -8.43
N ASN A 71 -48.38 11.29 -8.08
CA ASN A 71 -49.12 12.55 -8.29
C ASN A 71 -48.17 13.63 -8.84
N LEU A 72 -47.62 13.39 -10.03
CA LEU A 72 -47.07 14.43 -10.89
C LEU A 72 -47.52 14.11 -12.32
N ASP A 73 -48.83 14.25 -12.51
CA ASP A 73 -49.48 14.26 -13.81
C ASP A 73 -49.37 15.69 -14.36
N THR A 74 -48.15 16.08 -14.79
CA THR A 74 -47.90 17.32 -15.59
C THR A 74 -46.48 17.44 -16.17
N PHE A 75 -45.69 16.36 -16.19
CA PHE A 75 -44.58 16.24 -17.14
C PHE A 75 -44.55 14.81 -17.68
N SER A 76 -44.97 14.69 -18.93
CA SER A 76 -44.85 13.50 -19.76
C SER A 76 -43.45 12.86 -19.65
N GLN A 77 -43.43 11.56 -19.34
CA GLN A 77 -42.35 10.58 -19.53
C GLN A 77 -41.45 10.18 -18.32
N PRO A 78 -42.00 9.48 -17.31
CA PRO A 78 -41.23 8.61 -16.44
C PRO A 78 -41.31 7.14 -16.92
N SER A 79 -40.43 6.72 -17.83
CA SER A 79 -40.30 5.28 -18.16
C SER A 79 -39.06 4.92 -18.98
N VAL A 80 -38.47 5.85 -19.73
CA VAL A 80 -37.32 5.54 -20.61
C VAL A 80 -35.99 5.77 -19.90
N GLU A 81 -35.83 6.90 -19.20
CA GLU A 81 -34.56 7.27 -18.54
C GLU A 81 -34.20 6.33 -17.38
N LEU A 82 -35.18 6.00 -16.51
CA LEU A 82 -34.96 5.07 -15.40
C LEU A 82 -34.73 3.60 -15.86
N GLN A 83 -35.36 3.18 -16.97
CA GLN A 83 -35.09 1.88 -17.58
C GLN A 83 -33.73 1.85 -18.30
N LEU A 84 -33.34 2.96 -18.92
CA LEU A 84 -32.04 3.15 -19.53
C LEU A 84 -30.93 3.11 -18.47
N ASP A 85 -31.12 3.78 -17.33
CA ASP A 85 -30.19 3.74 -16.19
C ASP A 85 -30.07 2.33 -15.61
N SER A 86 -31.19 1.62 -15.45
CA SER A 86 -31.19 0.22 -15.01
C SER A 86 -30.46 -0.69 -16.00
N ALA A 87 -30.69 -0.51 -17.31
CA ALA A 87 -30.02 -1.26 -18.36
C ALA A 87 -28.52 -0.96 -18.44
N MET A 88 -28.13 0.31 -18.30
CA MET A 88 -26.75 0.76 -18.25
C MET A 88 -26.04 0.19 -17.02
N HIS A 89 -26.67 0.22 -15.85
CA HIS A 89 -26.13 -0.38 -14.64
C HIS A 89 -25.96 -1.90 -14.77
N ALA A 90 -26.92 -2.59 -15.39
CA ALA A 90 -26.80 -4.01 -15.68
C ALA A 90 -25.64 -4.32 -16.63
N MET A 91 -25.43 -3.49 -17.66
CA MET A 91 -24.31 -3.61 -18.60
C MET A 91 -22.97 -3.39 -17.91
N LEU A 92 -22.84 -2.35 -17.08
CA LEU A 92 -21.62 -2.08 -16.30
C LEU A 92 -21.30 -3.23 -15.33
N ASN A 93 -22.31 -3.76 -14.63
CA ASN A 93 -22.11 -4.92 -13.74
C ASN A 93 -21.66 -6.16 -14.51
N LYS A 94 -22.18 -6.38 -15.71
CA LYS A 94 -21.73 -7.48 -16.57
C LYS A 94 -20.27 -7.29 -16.97
N GLU A 95 -19.86 -6.09 -17.35
CA GLU A 95 -18.46 -5.78 -17.67
C GLU A 95 -17.54 -5.96 -16.47
N ILE A 96 -17.93 -5.49 -15.28
CA ILE A 96 -17.17 -5.71 -14.05
C ILE A 96 -17.00 -7.20 -13.76
N ALA A 97 -18.09 -7.99 -13.88
CA ALA A 97 -18.04 -9.43 -13.67
C ALA A 97 -17.10 -10.12 -14.69
N GLU A 98 -17.15 -9.70 -15.95
CA GLU A 98 -16.26 -10.18 -17.01
C GLU A 98 -14.80 -9.83 -16.75
N LYS A 99 -14.48 -8.58 -16.42
CA LYS A 99 -13.12 -8.14 -16.07
C LYS A 99 -12.59 -8.82 -14.83
N THR A 100 -13.44 -9.03 -13.83
CA THR A 100 -13.08 -9.80 -12.63
C THR A 100 -12.73 -11.24 -13.01
N ARG A 101 -13.52 -11.87 -13.89
CA ARG A 101 -13.23 -13.22 -14.39
C ARG A 101 -11.94 -13.27 -15.20
N GLU A 102 -11.67 -12.27 -16.06
CA GLU A 102 -10.40 -12.15 -16.79
C GLU A 102 -9.21 -12.06 -15.82
N LEU A 103 -9.31 -11.24 -14.77
CA LEU A 103 -8.27 -11.13 -13.75
C LEU A 103 -8.02 -12.46 -13.03
N ARG A 104 -9.08 -13.18 -12.65
CA ARG A 104 -8.96 -14.53 -12.07
C ARG A 104 -8.24 -15.49 -13.02
N ARG A 105 -8.57 -15.48 -14.30
CA ARG A 105 -7.85 -16.27 -15.33
C ARG A 105 -6.37 -15.94 -15.41
N THR A 106 -6.00 -14.66 -15.38
CA THR A 106 -4.58 -14.28 -15.36
C THR A 106 -3.82 -14.76 -14.12
N ARG A 107 -4.53 -15.14 -13.05
CA ARG A 107 -3.97 -15.76 -11.84
C ARG A 107 -3.94 -17.30 -11.89
N GLY A 108 -4.45 -17.91 -12.96
CA GLY A 108 -4.60 -19.35 -13.10
C GLY A 108 -5.89 -19.92 -12.50
N GLU A 109 -6.85 -19.06 -12.13
CA GLU A 109 -8.17 -19.45 -11.64
C GLU A 109 -9.19 -19.50 -12.81
N ASP A 110 -10.32 -20.19 -12.67
CA ASP A 110 -11.41 -20.23 -13.67
C ASP A 110 -10.98 -20.54 -15.13
N LEU A 111 -10.02 -21.45 -15.30
CA LEU A 111 -9.51 -21.88 -16.60
C LEU A 111 -10.42 -22.91 -17.31
N GLN A 112 -11.41 -23.44 -16.58
CA GLN A 112 -12.36 -24.40 -17.12
C GLN A 112 -13.16 -23.78 -18.28
N GLY A 113 -13.30 -24.52 -19.38
CA GLY A 113 -14.04 -24.07 -20.56
C GLY A 113 -13.25 -23.19 -21.53
N LEU A 114 -11.97 -22.89 -21.25
CA LEU A 114 -11.06 -22.34 -22.25
C LEU A 114 -10.56 -23.43 -23.19
N ASN A 115 -10.45 -23.11 -24.47
CA ASN A 115 -9.77 -23.97 -25.44
C ASN A 115 -8.24 -23.77 -25.41
N MET A 116 -7.50 -24.62 -26.12
CA MET A 116 -6.04 -24.57 -26.13
C MET A 116 -5.48 -23.23 -26.67
N GLU A 117 -6.10 -22.66 -27.70
CA GLU A 117 -5.68 -21.40 -28.30
C GLU A 117 -5.90 -20.21 -27.33
N GLU A 118 -7.02 -20.21 -26.61
CA GLU A 118 -7.32 -19.21 -25.58
C GLU A 118 -6.34 -19.30 -24.41
N LEU A 119 -5.97 -20.53 -24.03
CA LEU A 119 -5.01 -20.77 -22.96
C LEU A 119 -3.60 -20.33 -23.37
N GLU A 120 -3.19 -20.61 -24.61
CA GLU A 120 -1.91 -20.14 -25.17
C GLU A 120 -1.85 -18.61 -25.25
N LYS A 121 -2.94 -17.95 -25.64
CA LYS A 121 -3.02 -16.47 -25.64
C LYS A 121 -2.88 -15.91 -24.22
N LEU A 122 -3.52 -16.53 -23.24
CA LEU A 122 -3.43 -16.14 -21.84
C LEU A 122 -2.00 -16.31 -21.32
N GLU A 123 -1.36 -17.43 -21.62
CA GLU A 123 0.04 -17.71 -21.26
C GLU A 123 0.98 -16.66 -21.85
N LYS A 124 0.92 -16.39 -23.16
CA LYS A 124 1.75 -15.37 -23.82
C LYS A 124 1.56 -13.97 -23.23
N LEU A 125 0.34 -13.63 -22.84
CA LEU A 125 0.05 -12.35 -22.18
C LEU A 125 0.74 -12.25 -20.82
N ILE A 126 0.63 -13.31 -20.00
CA ILE A 126 1.26 -13.39 -18.68
C ILE A 126 2.78 -13.37 -18.83
N GLU A 127 3.34 -14.20 -19.70
CA GLU A 127 4.77 -14.28 -20.00
C GLU A 127 5.33 -12.93 -20.43
N GLY A 128 4.69 -12.27 -21.40
CA GLY A 128 5.10 -10.94 -21.86
C GLY A 128 5.02 -9.88 -20.75
N SER A 129 4.00 -9.95 -19.88
CA SER A 129 3.90 -9.04 -18.73
C SER A 129 4.98 -9.28 -17.67
N LEU A 130 5.31 -10.55 -17.42
CA LEU A 130 6.34 -10.95 -16.47
C LEU A 130 7.73 -10.56 -16.98
N CYS A 131 8.00 -10.76 -18.27
CA CYS A 131 9.24 -10.35 -18.92
C CYS A 131 9.53 -8.86 -18.69
N ARG A 132 8.54 -7.98 -18.96
CA ARG A 132 8.66 -6.53 -18.69
C ARG A 132 8.94 -6.21 -17.22
N VAL A 133 8.30 -6.94 -16.29
CA VAL A 133 8.52 -6.74 -14.85
C VAL A 133 9.94 -7.15 -14.46
N ILE A 134 10.44 -8.26 -14.99
CA ILE A 134 11.81 -8.74 -14.74
C ILE A 134 12.82 -7.74 -15.29
N GLU A 135 12.67 -7.30 -16.53
CA GLU A 135 13.55 -6.30 -17.16
C GLU A 135 13.59 -5.01 -16.35
N THR A 136 12.43 -4.45 -16.01
CA THR A 136 12.33 -3.20 -15.26
C THR A 136 12.95 -3.31 -13.87
N LYS A 137 12.68 -4.41 -13.15
CA LYS A 137 13.26 -4.64 -11.83
C LYS A 137 14.76 -4.91 -11.91
N GLY A 138 15.20 -5.67 -12.91
CA GLY A 138 16.60 -5.97 -13.15
C GLY A 138 17.40 -4.71 -13.43
N GLU A 139 16.91 -3.82 -14.30
CA GLU A 139 17.52 -2.53 -14.59
C GLU A 139 17.63 -1.67 -13.32
N LYS A 140 16.57 -1.63 -12.51
CA LYS A 140 16.58 -0.88 -11.24
C LYS A 140 17.62 -1.44 -10.26
N ILE A 141 17.69 -2.76 -10.09
CA ILE A 141 18.66 -3.42 -9.22
C ILE A 141 20.09 -3.15 -9.70
N LEU A 142 20.33 -3.25 -11.02
CA LEU A 142 21.64 -2.99 -11.60
C LEU A 142 22.10 -1.55 -11.35
N LYS A 143 21.21 -0.56 -11.57
CA LYS A 143 21.49 0.85 -11.27
C LYS A 143 21.81 1.09 -9.79
N GLU A 144 21.07 0.47 -8.88
CA GLU A 144 21.33 0.58 -7.44
C GLU A 144 22.67 -0.07 -7.06
N ALA A 145 23.00 -1.22 -7.64
CA ALA A 145 24.28 -1.89 -7.43
C ALA A 145 25.46 -1.04 -7.91
N ASP A 146 25.35 -0.44 -9.10
CA ASP A 146 26.39 0.45 -9.65
C ASP A 146 26.57 1.72 -8.79
N ALA A 147 25.47 2.30 -8.30
CA ALA A 147 25.52 3.44 -7.40
C ALA A 147 26.23 3.10 -6.08
N LEU A 148 25.92 1.93 -5.50
CA LEU A 148 26.58 1.46 -4.28
C LEU A 148 28.07 1.19 -4.50
N LYS A 149 28.44 0.55 -5.62
CA LYS A 149 29.84 0.29 -5.98
C LYS A 149 30.64 1.58 -6.16
N SER A 150 30.04 2.59 -6.79
CA SER A 150 30.66 3.93 -6.90
C SER A 150 30.88 4.57 -5.53
N LYS A 151 29.89 4.46 -4.63
CA LYS A 151 29.99 4.97 -3.26
C LYS A 151 31.04 4.22 -2.43
N GLU A 152 31.14 2.90 -2.59
CA GLU A 152 32.20 2.09 -1.98
C GLU A 152 33.58 2.59 -2.39
N GLN A 153 33.80 2.79 -3.69
CA GLN A 153 35.06 3.30 -4.20
C GLN A 153 35.42 4.67 -3.63
N GLN A 154 34.45 5.60 -3.58
CA GLN A 154 34.65 6.93 -2.98
C GLN A 154 35.02 6.84 -1.50
N LEU A 155 34.35 5.96 -0.74
CA LEU A 155 34.64 5.76 0.68
C LEU A 155 36.02 5.14 0.91
N ILE A 156 36.46 4.21 0.06
CA ILE A 156 37.81 3.63 0.11
C ILE A 156 38.86 4.73 -0.10
N GLU A 157 38.69 5.57 -1.12
CA GLU A 157 39.60 6.67 -1.42
C GLU A 157 39.66 7.70 -0.29
N GLU A 158 38.50 8.12 0.24
CA GLU A 158 38.42 9.03 1.37
C GLU A 158 39.04 8.44 2.65
N ASN A 159 38.82 7.15 2.92
CA ASN A 159 39.43 6.48 4.05
C ASN A 159 40.96 6.43 3.93
N GLN A 160 41.49 6.16 2.73
CA GLN A 160 42.92 6.20 2.46
C GLN A 160 43.50 7.62 2.65
N ARG A 161 42.82 8.64 2.13
CA ARG A 161 43.19 10.05 2.30
C ARG A 161 43.25 10.46 3.77
N LEU A 162 42.25 10.06 4.56
CA LEU A 162 42.21 10.35 6.00
C LEU A 162 43.33 9.61 6.75
N LYS A 163 43.59 8.34 6.44
CA LYS A 163 44.72 7.59 7.01
C LYS A 163 46.06 8.26 6.74
N GLN A 164 46.29 8.74 5.51
CA GLN A 164 47.51 9.48 5.17
C GLN A 164 47.63 10.79 5.96
N ARG A 165 46.53 11.55 6.12
CA ARG A 165 46.52 12.77 6.94
C ARG A 165 46.89 12.49 8.40
N LEU A 166 46.33 11.43 8.99
CA LEU A 166 46.64 11.03 10.36
C LEU A 166 48.12 10.66 10.52
N MET A 167 48.69 9.90 9.58
CA MET A 167 50.13 9.57 9.59
C MET A 167 51.01 10.83 9.46
N ASN A 168 50.61 11.81 8.65
CA ASN A 168 51.36 13.05 8.48
C ASN A 168 51.28 13.94 9.74
N LEU A 169 50.12 14.01 10.38
CA LEU A 169 49.93 14.71 11.67
C LEU A 169 50.74 14.05 12.79
N SER A 170 50.73 12.71 12.88
CA SER A 170 51.51 11.99 13.89
C SER A 170 53.02 12.15 13.67
N LYS A 171 53.48 12.18 12.42
CA LYS A 171 54.89 12.47 12.08
C LYS A 171 55.27 13.93 12.40
N GLY A 172 54.36 14.88 12.18
CA GLY A 172 54.55 16.29 12.57
C GLY A 172 54.64 16.50 14.08
N GLN A 173 53.93 15.66 14.86
CA GLN A 173 53.99 15.67 16.32
C GLN A 173 55.20 14.89 16.89
N GLY A 174 55.81 14.02 16.08
CA GLY A 174 57.04 13.29 16.42
C GLY A 174 58.33 14.11 16.37
N HIS A 175 58.36 15.29 15.73
CA HIS A 175 59.56 16.15 15.72
C HIS A 175 59.84 16.81 17.09
N LEU A 176 58.95 16.68 18.08
CA LEU A 176 59.26 17.10 19.45
C LEU A 176 59.82 15.95 20.32
N LEU A 177 59.81 14.69 19.87
CA LEU A 177 60.02 13.56 20.78
C LEU A 177 60.87 12.36 20.30
N GLU A 178 61.49 12.33 19.13
CA GLU A 178 62.43 11.23 18.80
C GLU A 178 63.79 11.68 18.27
N GLN A 179 64.66 12.04 19.21
CA GLN A 179 66.05 11.60 19.19
C GLN A 179 66.09 10.26 19.96
N GLY A 180 65.87 9.13 19.28
CA GLY A 180 65.74 7.87 20.02
C GLY A 180 65.55 6.60 19.20
N GLN A 181 66.57 6.22 18.44
CA GLN A 181 66.99 4.82 18.21
C GLN A 181 66.00 3.79 17.58
N SER A 182 66.50 3.20 16.48
CA SER A 182 66.74 1.75 16.35
C SER A 182 66.04 1.06 15.17
N SER A 183 66.83 0.19 14.56
CA SER A 183 66.69 -0.45 13.25
C SER A 183 65.79 -1.70 13.21
N ASP A 184 65.45 -2.02 11.96
CA ASP A 184 65.46 -3.35 11.34
C ASP A 184 64.18 -4.22 11.37
N SER A 185 63.77 -4.66 10.18
CA SER A 185 63.48 -6.06 9.84
C SER A 185 62.44 -6.23 8.73
N MET A 186 62.86 -7.01 7.74
CA MET A 186 62.29 -7.36 6.44
C MET A 186 61.29 -8.52 6.55
N VAL A 187 60.11 -8.44 5.89
CA VAL A 187 59.43 -9.63 5.34
C VAL A 187 58.71 -9.27 4.02
N THR A 188 59.05 -10.05 3.00
CA THR A 188 58.65 -10.12 1.59
C THR A 188 57.35 -10.92 1.34
N ASN A 189 56.90 -10.89 0.07
CA ASN A 189 55.75 -11.60 -0.58
C ASN A 189 54.41 -10.85 -0.52
N ILE A 190 53.64 -10.71 -1.60
CA ILE A 190 53.21 -11.75 -2.56
C ILE A 190 53.08 -11.19 -3.99
N SER A 191 53.42 -12.04 -4.96
CA SER A 191 53.42 -11.86 -6.41
C SER A 191 52.06 -11.56 -7.07
N SER A 192 52.16 -10.89 -8.22
CA SER A 192 51.13 -10.62 -9.23
C SER A 192 50.76 -11.85 -10.07
N THR A 193 49.53 -11.90 -10.62
CA THR A 193 49.14 -12.18 -12.04
C THR A 193 47.66 -12.58 -12.11
N SER A 194 46.80 -11.74 -12.71
CA SER A 194 46.20 -11.88 -14.06
C SER A 194 45.21 -13.04 -14.25
N ALA A 195 43.96 -12.73 -14.60
CA ALA A 195 43.34 -13.10 -15.87
C ALA A 195 41.82 -12.83 -15.81
N ASN A 196 41.37 -11.97 -16.73
CA ASN A 196 39.98 -11.85 -17.13
C ASN A 196 39.68 -13.00 -18.12
N PRO A 197 38.44 -13.53 -18.16
CA PRO A 197 37.81 -13.58 -19.47
C PRO A 197 36.36 -13.11 -19.42
N ARG A 198 36.06 -12.24 -20.39
CA ARG A 198 34.73 -11.88 -20.84
C ARG A 198 33.93 -13.15 -21.14
N GLN A 199 32.72 -13.25 -20.60
CA GLN A 199 31.67 -14.10 -21.14
C GLN A 199 30.42 -13.26 -21.34
N ASP A 200 30.10 -13.10 -22.62
CA ASP A 200 28.76 -12.83 -23.13
C ASP A 200 27.76 -13.76 -22.44
N CYS A 201 26.68 -13.19 -21.90
CA CYS A 201 25.58 -13.94 -21.32
C CYS A 201 24.29 -13.69 -22.11
N ASP A 202 24.34 -13.95 -23.41
CA ASP A 202 23.15 -14.15 -24.25
C ASP A 202 22.69 -15.62 -24.18
N ASN A 203 22.42 -16.16 -22.99
CA ASN A 203 21.66 -17.42 -22.86
C ASN A 203 21.30 -17.73 -21.39
N VAL A 204 20.24 -17.11 -20.86
CA VAL A 204 19.53 -17.67 -19.69
C VAL A 204 18.03 -17.61 -19.96
N CYS A 205 17.57 -18.46 -20.88
CA CYS A 205 16.20 -18.99 -20.85
C CYS A 205 16.29 -20.50 -20.66
N SER A 206 16.89 -20.90 -19.53
CA SER A 206 16.94 -22.30 -19.12
C SER A 206 15.57 -22.69 -18.55
N PHE A 207 14.84 -23.46 -19.36
CA PHE A 207 13.69 -24.30 -19.02
C PHE A 207 13.65 -24.71 -17.54
N LEU A 208 12.53 -24.44 -16.87
CA LEU A 208 12.20 -25.04 -15.58
C LEU A 208 11.79 -26.50 -15.80
N THR A 209 12.71 -27.44 -15.55
CA THR A 209 12.38 -28.87 -15.46
C THR A 209 11.59 -29.11 -14.18
N LEU A 210 10.32 -29.50 -14.32
CA LEU A 210 9.45 -29.89 -13.21
C LEU A 210 10.03 -31.09 -12.44
N GLY A 211 9.97 -30.99 -11.12
CA GLY A 211 10.60 -31.91 -10.16
C GLY A 211 10.21 -33.38 -10.30
N LEU A 212 11.14 -34.23 -9.88
CA LEU A 212 11.15 -35.69 -9.95
C LEU A 212 9.96 -36.36 -9.23
N PRO A 213 9.56 -37.59 -9.64
CA PRO A 213 8.51 -38.35 -8.96
C PRO A 213 8.95 -38.81 -7.56
N PHE A 214 8.00 -38.83 -6.61
CA PHE A 214 8.20 -39.34 -5.26
C PHE A 214 8.48 -40.85 -5.26
N PRO A 215 9.37 -41.36 -4.39
CA PRO A 215 9.52 -42.80 -4.17
C PRO A 215 8.43 -43.37 -3.27
N ASP A 216 8.10 -44.65 -3.49
CA ASP A 216 7.04 -45.44 -2.83
C ASP A 216 7.14 -45.51 -1.30
#